data_AF-A0A7C5P0B3-F1
#
_entry.id   AF-A0A7C5P0B3-F1
#
_cell.length_a   1.000
_cell.length_b   1.000
_cell.length_c   1.000
_cell.angle_alpha   90.00
_cell.angle_beta   90.00
_cell.angle_gamma   90.00
#
_symmetry.space_group_name_H-M   'P 1'
#
loop_
_entity.id
_entity.type
_entity.pdbx_description
1 polymer ?
#
loop_
_entity_poly.entity_id
_entity_poly.type
_entity_poly.pdbx_seq_one_letter_code
_entity_poly.pdbx_strand_id
1 'polypeptide(L)'
;MKYVEVEQIMDFLMEEKVIKIRCPHCAGKIAIDEDIYDEFAEKVIHCPHCNEEMIVPKVPMTQKISPHTTLENIAKATMNLKPIIDIALESEDIDSGTRRCPHCGAEVGKKDRVCLSCEGKLI
;
A
#
# COMPACT_ATOMS: atom_id res chain seq x y z
N MET A 1 -42.61 -35.29 -9.20
CA MET A 1 -41.96 -34.48 -8.15
C MET A 1 -40.48 -34.47 -8.45
N LYS A 2 -39.97 -33.36 -9.00
CA LYS A 2 -38.57 -33.18 -9.37
C LYS A 2 -37.81 -32.76 -8.10
N TYR A 3 -37.05 -33.67 -7.52
CA TYR A 3 -36.03 -33.38 -6.52
C TYR A 3 -34.71 -33.19 -7.24
N VAL A 4 -34.54 -32.01 -7.81
CA VAL A 4 -33.26 -31.50 -8.29
C VAL A 4 -33.30 -30.03 -7.86
N GLU A 5 -32.17 -29.40 -7.51
CA GLU A 5 -32.03 -27.97 -7.15
C GLU A 5 -31.98 -27.59 -5.65
N VAL A 6 -31.48 -28.45 -4.76
CA VAL A 6 -31.07 -27.97 -3.41
C VAL A 6 -29.55 -28.04 -3.21
N GLU A 7 -28.85 -29.01 -3.80
CA GLU A 7 -27.40 -29.18 -3.58
C GLU A 7 -26.52 -28.21 -4.40
N GLN A 8 -27.02 -27.64 -5.50
CA GLN A 8 -26.22 -26.75 -6.38
C GLN A 8 -26.14 -25.28 -5.92
N ILE A 9 -26.81 -24.89 -4.83
CA ILE A 9 -26.79 -23.51 -4.33
C ILE A 9 -25.68 -23.31 -3.28
N MET A 10 -25.15 -24.39 -2.68
CA MET A 10 -24.16 -24.29 -1.60
C MET A 10 -22.73 -24.01 -2.10
N ASP A 11 -22.41 -24.30 -3.37
CA ASP A 11 -21.09 -24.03 -3.96
C ASP A 11 -20.87 -22.57 -4.38
N PHE A 12 -21.93 -21.73 -4.43
CA PHE A 12 -21.84 -20.38 -5.02
C PHE A 12 -21.42 -19.27 -4.03
N LEU A 13 -21.24 -19.57 -2.74
CA LEU A 13 -20.94 -18.55 -1.70
C LEU A 13 -19.76 -18.94 -0.78
N MET A 14 -18.81 -19.74 -1.25
CA MET A 14 -17.48 -19.82 -0.62
C MET A 14 -16.53 -18.82 -1.29
N GLU A 15 -16.87 -17.54 -1.22
CA GLU A 15 -15.84 -16.50 -1.41
C GLU A 15 -14.95 -16.54 -0.17
N GLU A 16 -13.78 -17.18 -0.26
CA GLU A 16 -12.75 -17.13 0.78
C GLU A 16 -12.33 -15.67 0.97
N LYS A 17 -13.00 -15.00 1.92
CA LYS A 17 -12.70 -13.62 2.25
C LYS A 17 -11.43 -13.61 3.05
N VAL A 18 -10.34 -13.24 2.39
CA VAL A 18 -9.03 -13.10 3.00
C VAL A 18 -8.65 -11.63 3.11
N ILE A 19 -8.24 -11.22 4.31
CA ILE A 19 -7.69 -9.90 4.57
C ILE A 19 -6.19 -9.95 4.28
N LYS A 20 -5.75 -9.11 3.34
CA LYS A 20 -4.36 -9.03 2.89
C LYS A 20 -3.64 -7.92 3.66
N ILE A 21 -2.70 -8.29 4.52
CA ILE A 21 -1.83 -7.36 5.25
C ILE A 21 -0.38 -7.47 4.75
N ARG A 22 0.43 -6.45 5.04
CA ARG A 22 1.88 -6.46 4.75
C ARG A 22 2.66 -6.45 6.05
N CYS A 23 3.71 -7.25 6.12
CA CYS A 23 4.64 -7.22 7.23
C CYS A 23 5.49 -5.94 7.20
N PRO A 24 5.64 -5.19 8.31
CA PRO A 24 6.49 -4.00 8.36
C PRO A 24 7.99 -4.31 8.23
N HIS A 25 8.42 -5.54 8.54
CA HIS A 25 9.83 -5.92 8.55
C HIS A 25 10.32 -6.43 7.19
N CYS A 26 9.54 -7.29 6.53
CA CYS A 26 9.94 -7.93 5.27
C CYS A 26 9.12 -7.51 4.05
N ALA A 27 8.10 -6.67 4.22
CA ALA A 27 7.10 -6.34 3.19
C ALA A 27 6.36 -7.55 2.59
N GLY A 28 6.49 -8.74 3.19
CA GLY A 28 5.81 -9.96 2.79
C GLY A 28 4.29 -9.83 2.92
N LYS A 29 3.57 -10.37 1.94
CA LYS A 29 2.10 -10.35 1.90
C LYS A 29 1.56 -11.51 2.73
N ILE A 30 0.77 -11.20 3.73
CA ILE A 30 0.14 -12.20 4.61
C ILE A 30 -1.35 -12.15 4.33
N ALA A 31 -1.96 -13.30 4.10
CA ALA A 31 -3.40 -13.46 3.98
C ALA A 31 -3.90 -14.09 5.29
N ILE A 32 -4.90 -13.47 5.91
CA ILE A 32 -5.57 -13.97 7.10
C ILE A 32 -7.05 -14.10 6.75
N ASP A 33 -7.69 -15.20 7.10
CA ASP A 33 -9.11 -15.40 6.85
C ASP A 33 -9.94 -14.35 7.62
N GLU A 34 -10.97 -13.82 6.97
CA GLU A 34 -11.86 -12.80 7.55
C GLU A 34 -12.53 -13.32 8.83
N ASP A 35 -12.88 -14.61 8.88
CA ASP A 35 -13.56 -15.23 10.01
C ASP A 35 -12.70 -15.26 11.29
N ILE A 36 -11.38 -15.37 11.15
CA ILE A 36 -10.44 -15.39 12.28
C ILE A 36 -9.78 -14.02 12.50
N TYR A 37 -9.92 -13.10 11.55
CA TYR A 37 -9.21 -11.83 11.60
C TYR A 37 -9.58 -11.00 12.83
N ASP A 38 -10.84 -10.97 13.26
CA ASP A 38 -11.24 -10.29 14.50
C ASP A 38 -10.55 -10.88 15.74
N GLU A 39 -10.22 -12.17 15.73
CA GLU A 39 -9.44 -12.79 16.80
C GLU A 39 -7.97 -12.38 16.74
N PHE A 40 -7.42 -12.12 15.56
CA PHE A 40 -6.02 -11.71 15.39
C PHE A 40 -5.83 -10.19 15.39
N ALA A 41 -6.89 -9.42 15.20
CA ALA A 41 -6.85 -7.96 15.18
C ALA A 41 -6.27 -7.42 16.48
N GLU A 42 -5.32 -6.49 16.38
CA GLU A 42 -4.62 -5.88 17.51
C GLU A 42 -3.75 -6.87 18.32
N LYS A 43 -3.64 -8.15 17.90
CA LYS A 43 -2.71 -9.11 18.49
C LYS A 43 -1.34 -9.07 17.83
N VAL A 44 -0.34 -9.47 18.61
CA VAL A 44 1.02 -9.72 18.14
C VAL A 44 1.07 -11.12 17.54
N ILE A 45 1.44 -11.21 16.26
CA ILE A 45 1.67 -12.46 15.53
C ILE A 45 3.10 -12.49 14.99
N HIS A 46 3.62 -13.68 14.70
CA HIS A 46 4.91 -13.83 14.04
C HIS A 46 4.72 -13.87 12.52
N CYS A 47 5.54 -13.12 11.78
CA CYS A 47 5.48 -13.13 10.33
C CYS A 47 6.03 -14.46 9.76
N PRO A 48 5.31 -15.18 8.88
CA PRO A 48 5.80 -16.44 8.30
C PRO A 48 6.98 -16.27 7.33
N HIS A 49 7.31 -15.04 6.93
CA HIS A 49 8.43 -14.77 6.02
C HIS A 49 9.74 -14.42 6.73
N CYS A 50 9.68 -13.74 7.89
CA CYS A 50 10.87 -13.25 8.59
C CYS A 50 10.93 -13.64 10.07
N ASN A 51 9.90 -14.30 10.59
CA ASN A 51 9.78 -14.73 11.98
C ASN A 51 9.79 -13.60 13.02
N GLU A 52 9.71 -12.34 12.59
CA GLU A 52 9.66 -11.18 13.48
C GLU A 52 8.22 -10.91 13.96
N GLU A 53 8.09 -10.39 15.18
CA GLU A 53 6.81 -10.03 15.79
C GLU A 53 6.15 -8.83 15.09
N MET A 54 4.85 -8.89 14.84
CA MET A 54 4.10 -7.79 14.23
C MET A 54 2.67 -7.70 14.77
N ILE A 55 2.13 -6.49 14.82
CA ILE A 55 0.74 -6.24 15.23
C ILE A 55 -0.15 -6.30 13.99
N VAL A 56 -1.23 -7.07 14.06
CA VAL A 56 -2.25 -7.07 13.00
C VAL A 56 -3.05 -5.77 13.10
N PRO A 57 -2.99 -4.87 12.11
CA PRO A 57 -3.72 -3.61 12.17
C PRO A 57 -5.21 -3.91 12.02
N LYS A 58 -6.06 -3.32 12.87
CA LYS A 58 -7.52 -3.35 12.72
C LYS A 58 -7.93 -2.39 11.60
N VAL A 59 -8.14 -2.90 10.40
CA VAL A 59 -8.65 -2.07 9.29
C VAL A 59 -10.17 -2.04 9.38
N PRO A 60 -10.82 -0.87 9.40
CA PRO A 60 -12.25 -0.80 9.20
C PRO A 60 -12.54 -1.36 7.80
N MET A 61 -13.39 -2.40 7.72
CA MET A 61 -13.73 -3.12 6.49
C MET A 61 -14.34 -2.22 5.38
N THR A 62 -14.67 -0.98 5.70
CA THR A 62 -15.00 0.07 4.75
C THR A 62 -13.73 0.66 4.17
N GLN A 63 -13.22 0.09 3.08
CA GLN A 63 -12.67 0.84 1.94
C GLN A 63 -12.13 -0.12 0.86
N LYS A 64 -13.04 -0.59 0.00
CA LYS A 64 -12.70 -0.89 -1.40
C LYS A 64 -12.40 0.44 -2.11
N ILE A 65 -11.30 1.11 -1.78
CA ILE A 65 -10.77 2.16 -2.65
C ILE A 65 -9.73 1.47 -3.53
N SER A 66 -10.14 1.14 -4.74
CA SER A 66 -9.18 0.97 -5.83
C SER A 66 -8.30 2.22 -5.87
N PRO A 67 -6.97 2.13 -5.96
CA PRO A 67 -6.07 3.31 -5.97
C PRO A 67 -6.18 4.19 -7.22
N HIS A 68 -7.29 4.16 -7.95
CA HIS A 68 -7.60 5.07 -9.03
C HIS A 68 -8.40 6.27 -8.51
N THR A 69 -7.77 7.12 -7.69
CA THR A 69 -8.21 8.52 -7.61
C THR A 69 -7.24 9.31 -8.48
N THR A 70 -7.70 9.63 -9.68
CA THR A 70 -7.03 10.44 -10.69
C THR A 70 -6.50 11.74 -10.07
N LEU A 71 -5.31 12.11 -10.50
CA LEU A 71 -4.53 13.29 -10.15
C LEU A 71 -5.21 14.65 -10.51
N GLU A 72 -6.54 14.70 -10.74
CA GLU A 72 -7.18 15.85 -11.38
C GLU A 72 -7.63 16.97 -10.43
N ASN A 73 -7.56 16.80 -9.10
CA ASN A 73 -8.12 17.78 -8.15
C ASN A 73 -7.11 18.67 -7.39
N ILE A 74 -5.81 18.61 -7.69
CA ILE A 74 -4.80 19.46 -7.03
C ILE A 74 -4.32 20.60 -7.94
N ALA A 75 -5.24 21.25 -8.68
CA ALA A 75 -4.92 22.34 -9.60
C ALA A 75 -5.50 23.71 -9.21
N LYS A 76 -6.01 23.90 -7.99
CA LYS A 76 -6.52 25.22 -7.55
C LYS A 76 -6.21 25.55 -6.10
N ALA A 77 -4.95 25.95 -5.85
CA ALA A 77 -4.61 26.89 -4.77
C ALA A 77 -3.15 27.36 -4.92
N THR A 78 -2.81 27.98 -6.05
CA THR A 78 -1.66 28.90 -6.10
C THR A 78 -2.21 30.31 -6.18
N MET A 79 -1.91 31.14 -5.19
CA MET A 79 -1.56 32.56 -5.37
C MET A 79 -1.19 33.21 -4.04
N ASN A 80 -0.08 33.98 -4.08
CA ASN A 80 0.48 34.87 -3.06
C ASN A 80 1.23 34.17 -1.91
N LEU A 81 2.57 34.16 -1.87
CA LEU A 81 3.44 35.34 -1.77
C LEU A 81 4.89 35.02 -2.23
N LYS A 82 5.60 36.07 -2.68
CA LYS A 82 6.90 36.05 -3.36
C LYS A 82 8.02 35.32 -2.60
N PRO A 83 8.94 34.63 -3.31
CA PRO A 83 10.18 34.14 -2.71
C PRO A 83 11.12 35.33 -2.46
N ILE A 84 11.55 35.49 -1.22
CA ILE A 84 12.81 36.15 -0.92
C ILE A 84 13.81 35.01 -0.77
N ILE A 85 14.86 35.01 -1.58
CA ILE A 85 16.27 34.85 -1.20
C ILE A 85 17.03 34.59 -2.50
N ASP A 86 17.66 35.65 -3.00
CA ASP A 86 18.86 35.59 -3.83
C ASP A 86 19.99 34.93 -3.02
N ILE A 87 20.29 33.66 -3.29
CA ILE A 87 21.65 33.12 -3.11
C ILE A 87 21.95 32.26 -4.34
N ALA A 88 22.91 32.77 -5.12
CA ALA A 88 23.51 32.12 -6.25
C ALA A 88 24.06 30.73 -5.89
N LEU A 89 23.64 29.73 -6.66
CA LEU A 89 24.46 28.60 -7.10
C LEU A 89 23.80 28.06 -8.37
N GLU A 90 24.63 27.88 -9.38
CA GLU A 90 24.27 27.85 -10.78
C GLU A 90 23.33 26.70 -11.14
N SER A 91 22.39 27.07 -12.01
CA SER A 91 21.42 26.23 -12.69
C SER A 91 22.10 25.22 -13.61
N GLU A 92 22.02 23.95 -13.24
CA GLU A 92 22.06 22.85 -14.21
C GLU A 92 20.79 22.02 -14.04
N ASP A 93 20.14 21.81 -15.17
CA ASP A 93 18.86 21.18 -15.42
C ASP A 93 18.62 19.93 -14.58
N ILE A 94 17.91 20.06 -13.45
CA ILE A 94 17.33 18.89 -12.80
C ILE A 94 16.04 18.58 -13.55
N ASP A 95 16.17 17.83 -14.65
CA ASP A 95 15.14 16.89 -15.11
C ASP A 95 14.95 15.86 -13.99
N SER A 96 14.35 16.29 -12.89
CA SER A 96 13.93 15.48 -11.75
C SER A 96 12.63 14.81 -12.13
N GLY A 97 12.69 13.94 -13.14
CA GLY A 97 11.67 12.93 -13.20
C GLY A 97 11.79 12.10 -11.92
N THR A 98 10.84 12.32 -11.03
CA THR A 98 10.68 11.54 -9.83
C THR A 98 9.99 10.24 -10.23
N ARG A 99 10.55 9.11 -9.80
CA ARG A 99 9.87 7.82 -9.81
C ARG A 99 9.48 7.50 -8.38
N ARG A 100 8.54 6.59 -8.19
CA ARG A 100 8.21 6.11 -6.83
C ARG A 100 8.92 4.80 -6.56
N CYS A 101 9.46 4.67 -5.36
CA CYS A 101 10.05 3.42 -4.90
C CYS A 101 8.98 2.31 -4.95
N PRO A 102 9.21 1.17 -5.62
CA PRO A 102 8.23 0.08 -5.69
C PRO A 102 8.06 -0.64 -4.35
N HIS A 103 8.98 -0.44 -3.40
CA HIS A 103 8.94 -1.07 -2.08
C HIS A 103 8.11 -0.27 -1.07
N CYS A 104 8.33 1.05 -0.99
CA CYS A 104 7.72 1.91 0.04
C CYS A 104 6.85 3.06 -0.50
N GLY A 105 6.92 3.35 -1.81
CA GLY A 105 6.16 4.44 -2.42
C GLY A 105 6.77 5.84 -2.29
N ALA A 106 7.91 5.99 -1.60
CA ALA A 106 8.63 7.26 -1.48
C ALA A 106 9.09 7.78 -2.85
N GLU A 107 9.18 9.11 -2.99
CA GLU A 107 9.73 9.74 -4.18
C GLU A 107 11.24 9.52 -4.23
N VAL A 108 11.72 9.03 -5.37
CA VAL A 108 13.14 8.76 -5.62
C VAL A 108 13.50 9.31 -6.99
N GLY A 109 14.74 9.77 -7.16
CA GLY A 109 15.23 10.25 -8.44
C GLY A 109 15.26 9.13 -9.48
N LYS A 110 15.02 9.47 -10.76
CA LYS A 110 15.18 8.55 -11.91
C LYS A 110 16.51 7.78 -11.91
N LYS A 111 17.59 8.37 -11.38
CA LYS A 111 18.95 7.79 -11.34
C LYS A 111 19.27 7.05 -10.04
N ASP A 112 18.39 7.11 -9.05
CA ASP A 112 18.64 6.47 -7.75
C ASP A 112 18.55 4.95 -7.90
N ARG A 113 19.59 4.27 -7.43
CA ARG A 113 19.67 2.79 -7.40
C ARG A 113 19.23 2.19 -6.07
N VAL A 114 19.06 3.03 -5.06
CA VAL A 114 18.62 2.66 -3.72
C VAL A 114 17.69 3.76 -3.20
N CYS A 115 16.58 3.37 -2.59
CA CYS A 115 15.66 4.30 -1.96
C CYS A 115 16.24 4.74 -0.61
N LEU A 116 16.38 6.04 -0.37
CA LEU A 116 16.89 6.55 0.91
C LEU A 116 15.91 6.39 2.08
N SER A 117 14.61 6.18 1.81
CA SER A 117 13.59 6.04 2.84
C SER A 117 13.43 4.61 3.36
N CYS A 118 13.71 3.59 2.53
CA CYS A 118 13.55 2.19 2.92
C CYS A 118 14.75 1.33 2.59
N GLU A 119 15.83 1.94 2.11
CA GLU A 119 17.09 1.29 1.69
C GLU A 119 16.90 0.19 0.63
N GLY A 120 15.73 0.18 -0.02
CA GLY A 120 15.33 -0.81 -1.00
C GLY A 120 16.00 -0.56 -2.35
N LYS A 121 16.41 -1.63 -3.02
CA LYS A 121 17.03 -1.56 -4.34
C LYS A 121 16.02 -1.08 -5.38
N LEU A 122 16.38 -0.03 -6.11
CA LEU A 122 15.62 0.59 -7.17
C LEU A 122 16.08 -0.04 -8.49
N ILE A 123 15.27 -0.96 -9.04
CA ILE A 123 15.50 -1.63 -10.34
C ILE A 123 15.03 -0.81 -11.52
#